data_AF-A0A9Q0FTV6-F1
#
_entry.id   AF-A0A9Q0FTV6-F1
#
_cell.length_a   1.000
_cell.length_b   1.000
_cell.length_c   1.000
_cell.angle_alpha   90.00
_cell.angle_beta   90.00
_cell.angle_gamma   90.00
#
_symmetry.space_group_name_H-M   'P 1'
#
loop_
_entity.id
_entity.type
_entity.pdbx_description
1 polymer ?
#
loop_
_entity_poly.entity_id
_entity_poly.type
_entity_poly.pdbx_seq_one_letter_code
_entity_poly.pdbx_strand_id
1 'polypeptide(L)'
;MSFSLEDCFLFGFSVVKIHSLKLKELNLGFIRCSRSLEIDCPNLTSLVMNYYYAEEIHFKDISSLVEARVYFSPRHFKLWRMVVNSVSHVKHLATGWNLEFKFLLPKDQLLFDSPLCNVKQLEIQTGYSKVKVLAMASLLQFLPNLEALILEPPLVIGKKKYYCDFSREPEWEESERMAALEQPIHLQLPSLKFVKIKDFKQTMEEAIFISYLILHGDVLEKIILVHPLVEGNFAAQSVVLRRRRINQLRESCPI
;
A
#
# COMPACT_ATOMS: atom_id res chain seq x y z
N MET A 1 2.16 11.17 23.56
CA MET A 1 2.92 12.30 23.00
C MET A 1 3.10 12.02 21.53
N SER A 2 2.74 12.96 20.68
CA SER A 2 2.88 12.89 19.24
C SER A 2 3.91 13.92 18.77
N PHE A 3 4.62 13.61 17.69
CA PHE A 3 5.55 14.52 17.03
C PHE A 3 5.28 14.48 15.53
N SER A 4 5.15 15.65 14.93
CA SER A 4 4.96 15.80 13.49
C SER A 4 6.04 16.72 12.95
N LEU A 5 6.65 16.32 11.84
CA LEU A 5 7.57 17.13 11.07
C LEU A 5 7.07 17.13 9.63
N GLU A 6 6.65 18.29 9.16
CA GLU A 6 6.04 18.47 7.84
C GLU A 6 6.74 19.59 7.05
N ASP A 7 6.83 19.44 5.72
CA ASP A 7 7.35 20.46 4.79
C ASP A 7 8.75 21.00 5.14
N CYS A 8 9.64 20.11 5.61
CA CYS A 8 10.97 20.48 6.08
C CYS A 8 12.09 20.12 5.08
N PHE A 9 12.97 21.08 4.83
CA PHE A 9 14.22 20.88 4.08
C PHE A 9 15.40 20.83 5.04
N LEU A 10 15.87 19.63 5.35
CA LEU A 10 16.97 19.39 6.30
C LEU A 10 18.33 19.34 5.58
N PHE A 11 18.59 20.32 4.72
CA PHE A 11 19.85 20.42 4.00
C PHE A 11 20.99 20.81 4.96
N GLY A 12 22.11 20.10 4.86
CA GLY A 12 23.30 20.33 5.70
C GLY A 12 23.38 19.45 6.95
N PHE A 13 22.31 18.73 7.29
CA PHE A 13 22.38 17.68 8.30
C PHE A 13 22.87 16.38 7.67
N SER A 14 23.95 15.82 8.23
CA SER A 14 24.49 14.53 7.81
C SER A 14 23.67 13.36 8.34
N VAL A 15 23.05 13.51 9.51
CA VAL A 15 22.21 12.51 10.16
C VAL A 15 21.12 13.22 10.95
N VAL A 16 19.86 12.86 10.73
CA VAL A 16 18.72 13.32 11.54
C VAL A 16 18.35 12.19 12.50
N LYS A 17 18.39 12.44 13.81
CA LYS A 17 18.08 11.43 14.84
C LYS A 17 16.80 11.79 15.58
N ILE A 18 15.86 10.87 15.62
CA ILE A 18 14.63 10.98 16.40
C ILE A 18 14.67 9.91 17.47
N HIS A 19 15.03 10.32 18.68
CA HIS A 19 15.12 9.45 19.84
C HIS A 19 14.18 9.92 20.95
N SER A 20 13.29 9.04 21.41
CA SER A 20 12.39 9.36 22.51
C SER A 20 11.79 8.13 23.17
N LEU A 21 11.88 8.08 24.51
CA LEU A 21 11.22 7.06 25.32
C LEU A 21 9.73 7.34 25.56
N LYS A 22 9.21 8.52 25.20
CA LYS A 22 7.81 8.92 25.49
C LYS A 22 6.96 9.08 24.24
N LEU A 23 7.58 9.10 23.07
CA LEU A 23 6.90 9.31 21.81
C LEU A 23 6.06 8.09 21.44
N LYS A 24 4.78 8.32 21.14
CA LYS A 24 3.82 7.28 20.73
C LYS A 24 3.45 7.38 19.25
N GLU A 25 3.50 8.58 18.69
CA GLU A 25 3.10 8.83 17.31
C GLU A 25 4.14 9.72 16.64
N LEU A 26 4.58 9.31 15.45
CA LEU A 26 5.56 10.03 14.64
C LEU A 26 5.00 10.21 13.23
N ASN A 27 4.89 11.45 12.79
CA ASN A 27 4.51 11.80 11.43
C ASN A 27 5.64 12.57 10.74
N LEU A 28 6.07 12.06 9.59
CA LEU A 28 7.16 12.58 8.77
C LEU A 28 6.61 12.84 7.37
N GLY A 29 6.22 14.08 7.09
CA GLY A 29 5.59 14.48 5.83
C GLY A 29 6.44 15.43 5.01
N PHE A 30 6.62 15.16 3.71
CA PHE A 30 7.28 16.08 2.77
C PHE A 30 8.66 16.57 3.24
N ILE A 31 9.44 15.67 3.86
CA ILE A 31 10.78 16.00 4.34
C ILE A 31 11.82 15.62 3.30
N ARG A 32 12.76 16.53 3.05
CA ARG A 32 13.98 16.24 2.28
C ARG A 32 15.20 16.30 3.19
N CYS A 33 15.72 15.13 3.56
CA CYS A 33 16.98 14.95 4.27
C CYS A 33 18.10 14.62 3.27
N SER A 34 19.27 15.23 3.42
CA SER A 34 20.38 15.02 2.48
C SER A 34 21.09 13.68 2.61
N ARG A 35 21.00 12.99 3.75
CA ARG A 35 21.77 11.76 4.00
C ARG A 35 20.95 10.70 4.72
N SER A 36 20.98 10.66 6.06
CA SER A 36 20.35 9.57 6.82
C SER A 36 19.35 10.02 7.88
N LEU A 37 18.36 9.15 8.12
CA LEU A 37 17.42 9.23 9.23
C LEU A 37 17.65 8.06 10.18
N GLU A 38 17.70 8.33 11.48
CA GLU A 38 17.74 7.30 12.52
C GLU A 38 16.54 7.50 13.45
N ILE A 39 15.73 6.45 13.63
CA ILE A 39 14.60 6.45 14.56
C ILE A 39 14.84 5.40 15.65
N ASP A 40 14.80 5.86 16.90
CA ASP A 40 14.97 5.04 18.09
C ASP A 40 13.93 5.43 19.15
N CYS A 41 12.74 4.86 19.03
CA CYS A 41 11.57 5.23 19.81
C CYS A 41 10.85 3.95 20.28
N PRO A 42 11.27 3.33 21.39
CA PRO A 42 10.78 2.01 21.82
C PRO A 42 9.29 1.98 22.13
N ASN A 43 8.68 3.12 22.49
CA ASN A 43 7.26 3.24 22.81
C ASN A 43 6.41 3.79 21.65
N LEU A 44 6.99 3.89 20.44
CA LEU A 44 6.29 4.35 19.25
C LEU A 44 5.26 3.31 18.83
N THR A 45 3.99 3.71 18.74
CA THR A 45 2.88 2.84 18.35
C THR A 45 2.36 3.12 16.94
N SER A 46 2.56 4.33 16.44
CA SER A 46 2.14 4.75 15.09
C SER A 46 3.24 5.54 14.37
N LEU A 47 3.50 5.17 13.12
CA LEU A 47 4.46 5.83 12.22
C LEU A 47 3.76 6.21 10.93
N VAL A 48 3.91 7.46 10.51
CA VAL A 48 3.52 7.94 9.19
C VAL A 48 4.75 8.51 8.51
N MET A 49 5.05 8.02 7.31
CA MET A 49 6.09 8.56 6.44
C MET A 49 5.50 8.85 5.06
N ASN A 50 5.24 10.14 4.80
CA ASN A 50 4.65 10.64 3.56
C ASN A 50 5.69 11.43 2.77
N TYR A 51 6.00 11.01 1.54
CA TYR A 51 6.93 11.70 0.64
C TYR A 51 8.28 12.07 1.29
N TYR A 52 8.78 11.18 2.14
CA TYR A 52 10.08 11.34 2.78
C TYR A 52 11.21 11.01 1.82
N TYR A 53 12.25 11.85 1.78
CA TYR A 53 13.47 11.62 1.01
C TYR A 53 14.69 11.60 1.93
N ALA A 54 15.41 10.48 1.91
CA ALA A 54 16.76 10.33 2.44
C ALA A 54 17.51 9.28 1.62
N GLU A 55 18.84 9.29 1.69
CA GLU A 55 19.67 8.22 1.13
C GLU A 55 19.52 6.94 1.94
N GLU A 56 19.44 7.06 3.27
CA GLU A 56 19.32 5.93 4.19
C GLU A 56 18.31 6.20 5.32
N ILE A 57 17.62 5.16 5.76
CA ILE A 57 16.73 5.17 6.92
C ILE A 57 17.08 3.97 7.80
N HIS A 58 17.39 4.24 9.06
CA HIS A 58 17.77 3.25 10.05
C HIS A 58 16.77 3.24 11.19
N PHE A 59 16.18 2.09 11.46
CA PHE A 59 15.34 1.87 12.63
C PHE A 59 16.14 1.10 13.67
N LYS A 60 16.24 1.64 14.89
CA LYS A 60 16.88 0.97 16.03
C LYS A 60 15.85 0.21 16.85
N ASP A 61 15.21 0.86 17.83
CA ASP A 61 14.08 0.28 18.55
C ASP A 61 12.76 0.93 18.12
N ILE A 62 11.94 0.15 17.42
CA ILE A 62 10.55 0.44 17.09
C ILE A 62 9.65 -0.76 17.43
N SER A 63 10.05 -1.55 18.44
CA SER A 63 9.43 -2.82 18.77
C SER A 63 7.94 -2.71 19.15
N SER A 64 7.51 -1.58 19.73
CA SER A 64 6.10 -1.33 20.08
C SER A 64 5.24 -0.86 18.90
N LEU A 65 5.79 -0.73 17.69
CA LEU A 65 5.06 -0.19 16.55
C LEU A 65 3.91 -1.12 16.14
N VAL A 66 2.69 -0.58 16.11
CA VAL A 66 1.48 -1.32 15.76
C VAL A 66 0.99 -0.96 14.36
N GLU A 67 1.16 0.31 13.98
CA GLU A 67 0.68 0.85 12.71
C GLU A 67 1.80 1.59 11.97
N ALA A 68 1.98 1.28 10.70
CA ALA A 68 2.88 2.01 9.80
C ALA A 68 2.16 2.44 8.53
N ARG A 69 2.26 3.72 8.19
CA ARG A 69 1.78 4.29 6.92
C ARG A 69 2.96 4.82 6.13
N VAL A 70 3.29 4.19 5.00
CA VAL A 70 4.51 4.44 4.23
C VAL A 70 4.15 4.76 2.79
N TYR A 71 4.18 6.05 2.45
CA TYR A 71 3.79 6.57 1.14
C TYR A 71 4.95 7.29 0.49
N PHE A 72 5.76 6.56 -0.27
CA PHE A 72 6.91 7.14 -0.97
C PHE A 72 6.59 7.39 -2.43
N SER A 73 7.37 8.27 -3.06
CA SER A 73 7.38 8.41 -4.51
C SER A 73 7.87 7.11 -5.17
N PRO A 74 7.34 6.72 -6.34
CA PRO A 74 7.77 5.53 -7.06
C PRO A 74 9.27 5.47 -7.37
N ARG A 75 9.91 6.65 -7.52
CA ARG A 75 11.37 6.77 -7.70
C ARG A 75 12.18 6.29 -6.49
N HIS A 76 11.56 6.16 -5.33
CA HIS A 76 12.19 5.71 -4.08
C HIS A 76 11.73 4.28 -3.72
N PHE A 77 11.43 3.44 -4.71
CA PHE A 77 11.02 2.05 -4.50
C PHE A 77 11.97 1.25 -3.59
N LYS A 78 13.29 1.39 -3.77
CA LYS A 78 14.28 0.71 -2.91
C LYS A 78 14.15 1.11 -1.44
N LEU A 79 14.01 2.42 -1.19
CA LEU A 79 13.85 2.98 0.15
C LEU A 79 12.51 2.54 0.76
N TRP A 80 11.44 2.56 -0.03
CA TRP A 80 10.12 2.05 0.36
C TRP A 80 10.19 0.59 0.79
N ARG A 81 10.80 -0.28 -0.04
CA ARG A 81 10.97 -1.71 0.26
C ARG A 81 11.71 -1.92 1.57
N MET A 82 12.81 -1.19 1.77
CA MET A 82 13.60 -1.25 3.00
C MET A 82 12.76 -0.87 4.22
N VAL A 83 12.01 0.23 4.17
CA VAL A 83 11.16 0.66 5.28
C VAL A 83 10.06 -0.37 5.57
N VAL A 84 9.39 -0.91 4.55
CA VAL A 84 8.35 -1.94 4.71
C VAL A 84 8.91 -3.22 5.35
N ASN A 85 10.11 -3.66 4.95
CA ASN A 85 10.81 -4.77 5.59
C ASN A 85 11.08 -4.48 7.08
N SER A 86 11.55 -3.27 7.41
CA SER A 86 11.85 -2.87 8.80
C SER A 86 10.62 -2.76 9.70
N VAL A 87 9.42 -2.58 9.14
CA VAL A 87 8.16 -2.52 9.90
C VAL A 87 7.30 -3.78 9.72
N SER A 88 7.91 -4.90 9.34
CA SER A 88 7.21 -6.17 9.08
C SER A 88 6.49 -6.78 10.29
N HIS A 89 6.78 -6.32 11.50
CA HIS A 89 6.11 -6.72 12.75
C HIS A 89 4.78 -6.01 13.01
N VAL A 90 4.45 -4.95 12.27
CA VAL A 90 3.23 -4.18 12.50
C VAL A 90 1.96 -4.98 12.19
N LYS A 91 0.86 -4.61 12.83
CA LYS A 91 -0.46 -5.22 12.57
C LYS A 91 -1.17 -4.53 11.41
N HIS A 92 -1.01 -3.22 11.30
CA HIS A 92 -1.66 -2.40 10.27
C HIS A 92 -0.58 -1.74 9.40
N LEU A 93 -0.61 -2.04 8.11
CA LEU A 93 0.27 -1.44 7.12
C LEU A 93 -0.57 -0.64 6.13
N ALA A 94 -0.23 0.62 5.91
CA ALA A 94 -0.74 1.41 4.80
C ALA A 94 0.41 1.74 3.85
N THR A 95 0.21 1.52 2.56
CA THR A 95 1.22 1.75 1.54
C THR A 95 0.58 2.24 0.24
N GLY A 96 1.39 2.68 -0.72
CA GLY A 96 0.89 3.26 -1.97
C GLY A 96 1.66 2.86 -3.22
N TRP A 97 1.66 3.79 -4.17
CA TRP A 97 1.97 3.75 -5.61
C TRP A 97 3.27 3.09 -6.08
N ASN A 98 4.07 2.50 -5.19
CA ASN A 98 5.37 1.91 -5.51
C ASN A 98 5.26 0.45 -5.98
N LEU A 99 4.08 -0.18 -5.89
CA LEU A 99 3.94 -1.61 -6.15
C LEU A 99 4.27 -1.98 -7.60
N GLU A 100 3.97 -1.11 -8.55
CA GLU A 100 4.29 -1.33 -9.98
C GLU A 100 5.81 -1.38 -10.22
N PHE A 101 6.61 -0.81 -9.32
CA PHE A 101 8.07 -0.83 -9.45
C PHE A 101 8.67 -2.17 -9.02
N LYS A 102 7.86 -3.12 -8.49
CA LYS A 102 8.33 -4.49 -8.27
C LYS A 102 8.86 -5.13 -9.54
N PHE A 103 8.31 -4.77 -10.69
CA PHE A 103 8.70 -5.37 -11.97
C PHE A 103 10.06 -4.86 -12.46
N LEU A 104 10.61 -3.82 -11.83
CA LEU A 104 12.01 -3.42 -12.02
C LEU A 104 12.99 -4.26 -11.19
N LEU A 105 12.49 -5.12 -10.30
CA LEU A 105 13.35 -6.07 -9.61
C LEU A 105 13.86 -7.10 -10.63
N PRO A 106 15.15 -7.48 -10.59
CA PRO A 106 15.63 -8.65 -11.29
C PRO A 106 14.75 -9.86 -10.99
N LYS A 107 14.58 -10.77 -11.96
CA LYS A 107 13.67 -11.93 -11.86
C LYS A 107 13.88 -12.78 -10.59
N ASP A 108 15.11 -12.85 -10.09
CA ASP A 108 15.47 -13.65 -8.92
C ASP A 108 15.36 -12.88 -7.59
N GLN A 109 15.01 -11.59 -7.64
CA GLN A 109 14.93 -10.75 -6.46
C GLN A 109 13.50 -10.67 -5.92
N LEU A 110 13.32 -11.18 -4.71
CA LEU A 110 12.05 -11.11 -4.00
C LEU A 110 11.68 -9.67 -3.61
N LEU A 111 10.38 -9.40 -3.51
CA LEU A 111 9.86 -8.10 -3.06
C LEU A 111 10.21 -7.84 -1.59
N PHE A 112 10.15 -8.86 -0.74
CA PHE A 112 10.53 -8.82 0.66
C PHE A 112 11.36 -10.03 1.02
N ASP A 113 12.16 -9.88 2.08
CA ASP A 113 13.12 -10.90 2.49
C ASP A 113 12.45 -12.02 3.29
N SER A 114 11.26 -11.74 3.84
CA SER A 114 10.43 -12.70 4.56
C SER A 114 8.94 -12.35 4.44
N PRO A 115 8.02 -13.30 4.70
CA PRO A 115 6.59 -13.01 4.76
C PRO A 115 6.24 -12.04 5.89
N LEU A 116 5.33 -11.10 5.61
CA LEU A 116 4.81 -10.10 6.54
C LEU A 116 3.69 -10.70 7.41
N CYS A 117 3.99 -11.76 8.15
CA CYS A 117 3.02 -12.59 8.89
C CYS A 117 2.22 -11.85 9.97
N ASN A 118 2.71 -10.71 10.46
CA ASN A 118 2.04 -9.96 11.53
C ASN A 118 0.97 -8.99 11.01
N VAL A 119 1.02 -8.65 9.72
CA VAL A 119 0.10 -7.70 9.09
C VAL A 119 -1.27 -8.34 8.92
N LYS A 120 -2.25 -7.81 9.65
CA LYS A 120 -3.66 -8.22 9.61
C LYS A 120 -4.53 -7.29 8.78
N GLN A 121 -4.13 -6.02 8.66
CA GLN A 121 -4.81 -5.03 7.85
C GLN A 121 -3.83 -4.36 6.90
N LEU A 122 -4.21 -4.30 5.63
CA LEU A 122 -3.47 -3.60 4.58
C LEU A 122 -4.35 -2.52 3.97
N GLU A 123 -3.84 -1.30 3.92
CA GLU A 123 -4.40 -0.21 3.11
C GLU A 123 -3.48 0.06 1.93
N ILE A 124 -4.04 0.11 0.72
CA ILE A 124 -3.29 0.41 -0.51
C ILE A 124 -3.90 1.62 -1.20
N GLN A 125 -3.13 2.68 -1.32
CA GLN A 125 -3.44 3.75 -2.27
C GLN A 125 -3.06 3.33 -3.67
N THR A 126 -4.05 3.11 -4.53
CA THR A 126 -3.81 2.61 -5.89
C THR A 126 -4.96 2.97 -6.84
N GLY A 127 -4.72 2.80 -8.13
CA GLY A 127 -5.79 2.74 -9.13
C GLY A 127 -5.98 1.32 -9.65
N TYR A 128 -6.77 1.18 -10.71
CA TYR A 128 -7.05 -0.10 -11.35
C TYR A 128 -6.46 -0.12 -12.75
N SER A 129 -5.51 -1.03 -12.97
CA SER A 129 -4.98 -1.42 -14.27
C SER A 129 -4.48 -2.87 -14.14
N LYS A 130 -4.33 -3.61 -15.24
CA LYS A 130 -3.83 -4.99 -15.17
C LYS A 130 -2.47 -5.07 -14.45
N VAL A 131 -1.57 -4.14 -14.75
CA VAL A 131 -0.26 -4.01 -14.09
C VAL A 131 -0.41 -3.78 -12.59
N LYS A 132 -1.28 -2.86 -12.17
CA LYS A 132 -1.55 -2.58 -10.75
C LYS A 132 -2.13 -3.79 -10.02
N VAL A 133 -3.03 -4.53 -10.66
CA VAL A 133 -3.60 -5.76 -10.09
C VAL A 133 -2.53 -6.83 -9.92
N LEU A 134 -1.65 -7.03 -10.90
CA LEU A 134 -0.51 -7.94 -10.78
C LEU A 134 0.48 -7.50 -9.69
N ALA A 135 0.71 -6.19 -9.56
CA ALA A 135 1.56 -5.63 -8.51
C ALA A 135 0.99 -5.91 -7.12
N MET A 136 -0.31 -5.66 -6.93
CA MET A 136 -1.04 -6.01 -5.70
C MET A 136 -1.01 -7.51 -5.42
N ALA A 137 -1.25 -8.36 -6.44
CA ALA A 137 -1.21 -9.81 -6.29
C ALA A 137 0.12 -10.28 -5.68
N SER A 138 1.24 -9.74 -6.14
CA SER A 138 2.55 -10.11 -5.59
C SER A 138 2.82 -9.54 -4.20
N LEU A 139 2.27 -8.38 -3.84
CA LEU A 139 2.32 -7.92 -2.44
C LEU A 139 1.55 -8.90 -1.54
N LEU A 140 0.34 -9.29 -1.96
CA LEU A 140 -0.55 -10.17 -1.20
C LEU A 140 0.04 -11.55 -0.95
N GLN A 141 0.91 -12.06 -1.84
CA GLN A 141 1.66 -13.31 -1.63
C GLN A 141 2.54 -13.29 -0.37
N PHE A 142 2.99 -12.12 0.09
CA PHE A 142 3.78 -12.00 1.31
C PHE A 142 2.93 -11.78 2.56
N LEU A 143 1.60 -11.83 2.47
CA LEU A 143 0.67 -11.46 3.54
C LEU A 143 -0.27 -12.61 3.90
N PRO A 144 0.24 -13.75 4.41
CA PRO A 144 -0.55 -14.96 4.63
C PRO A 144 -1.66 -14.80 5.68
N ASN A 145 -1.51 -13.84 6.61
CA ASN A 145 -2.44 -13.62 7.72
C ASN A 145 -3.30 -12.37 7.53
N LEU A 146 -3.36 -11.83 6.31
CA LEU A 146 -4.16 -10.64 6.03
C LEU A 146 -5.65 -10.91 6.23
N GLU A 147 -6.29 -10.19 7.14
CA GLU A 147 -7.71 -10.31 7.44
C GLU A 147 -8.54 -9.22 6.75
N ALA A 148 -7.97 -8.04 6.52
CA ALA A 148 -8.63 -6.87 5.96
C ALA A 148 -7.79 -6.16 4.88
N LEU A 149 -8.39 -5.92 3.72
CA LEU A 149 -7.80 -5.12 2.62
C LEU A 149 -8.65 -3.88 2.36
N ILE A 150 -8.02 -2.71 2.35
CA ILE A 150 -8.66 -1.43 2.04
C ILE A 150 -7.96 -0.82 0.83
N LEU A 151 -8.71 -0.56 -0.23
CA LEU A 151 -8.23 0.16 -1.41
C LEU A 151 -8.70 1.61 -1.34
N GLU A 152 -7.73 2.50 -1.23
CA GLU A 152 -7.91 3.95 -1.20
C GLU A 152 -7.66 4.52 -2.60
N PRO A 153 -8.41 5.56 -3.01
CA PRO A 153 -8.10 6.26 -4.25
C PRO A 153 -6.70 6.88 -4.17
N PRO A 154 -6.05 7.14 -5.33
CA PRO A 154 -4.83 7.91 -5.35
C PRO A 154 -5.05 9.32 -4.75
N LEU A 155 -4.17 9.73 -3.83
CA LEU A 155 -4.07 11.10 -3.33
C LEU A 155 -4.06 12.14 -4.47
N VAL A 156 -4.90 13.16 -4.35
CA VAL A 156 -4.97 14.34 -5.21
C VAL A 156 -4.64 15.56 -4.37
N ILE A 157 -3.50 16.20 -4.59
CA ILE A 157 -3.07 17.39 -3.84
C ILE A 157 -3.33 18.66 -4.70
N GLY A 158 -4.41 19.40 -4.42
CA GLY A 158 -4.76 20.65 -5.12
C GLY A 158 -5.43 20.45 -6.52
N LYS A 159 -5.33 21.44 -7.42
CA LYS A 159 -5.89 21.38 -8.80
C LYS A 159 -5.05 20.53 -9.76
N LYS A 160 -3.79 20.29 -9.42
CA LYS A 160 -3.01 19.23 -10.05
C LYS A 160 -3.36 17.98 -9.28
N LYS A 161 -3.94 16.98 -9.95
CA LYS A 161 -3.63 15.61 -9.52
C LYS A 161 -2.11 15.58 -9.50
N TYR A 162 -1.49 15.51 -8.32
CA TYR A 162 -0.12 15.01 -8.22
C TYR A 162 -0.23 13.52 -8.55
N TYR A 163 -0.54 13.25 -9.83
CA TYR A 163 0.31 12.40 -10.58
C TYR A 163 1.73 12.93 -10.27
N CYS A 164 2.44 12.35 -9.30
CA CYS A 164 3.87 12.58 -9.12
C CYS A 164 4.53 12.24 -10.46
N ASP A 165 4.57 13.19 -11.39
CA ASP A 165 5.05 13.08 -12.76
C ASP A 165 5.15 11.62 -13.24
N PHE A 166 3.99 10.95 -13.35
CA PHE A 166 3.85 9.57 -13.81
C PHE A 166 3.92 9.49 -15.34
N SER A 167 4.35 10.57 -16.02
CA SER A 167 4.55 10.55 -17.47
C SER A 167 5.72 9.63 -17.86
N ARG A 168 6.65 9.39 -16.93
CA ARG A 168 7.51 8.22 -16.98
C ARG A 168 6.84 7.12 -16.20
N GLU A 169 6.04 6.32 -16.91
CA GLU A 169 5.99 4.89 -16.58
C GLU A 169 7.44 4.43 -16.36
N PRO A 170 7.73 3.59 -15.36
CA PRO A 170 9.06 3.00 -15.24
C PRO A 170 9.50 2.54 -16.64
N GLU A 171 10.71 2.92 -17.07
CA GLU A 171 11.23 2.60 -18.40
C GLU A 171 11.41 1.08 -18.49
N TRP A 172 10.30 0.38 -18.78
CA TRP A 172 10.27 -1.04 -19.06
C TRP A 172 10.61 -1.20 -20.52
N GLU A 173 11.37 -2.23 -20.85
CA GLU A 173 11.33 -2.71 -22.22
C GLU A 173 9.91 -3.17 -22.53
N GLU A 174 9.38 -2.81 -23.70
CA GLU A 174 8.02 -3.14 -24.11
C GLU A 174 7.76 -4.66 -24.05
N SER A 175 8.79 -5.45 -24.34
CA SER A 175 8.81 -6.91 -24.21
C SER A 175 8.51 -7.39 -22.77
N GLU A 176 9.10 -6.76 -21.75
CA GLU A 176 8.88 -7.09 -20.34
C GLU A 176 7.47 -6.70 -19.89
N ARG A 177 6.97 -5.57 -20.39
CA ARG A 177 5.58 -5.14 -20.16
C ARG A 177 4.59 -6.15 -20.71
N MET A 178 4.79 -6.56 -21.96
CA MET A 178 3.91 -7.54 -22.60
C MET A 178 3.96 -8.88 -21.86
N ALA A 179 5.16 -9.36 -21.51
CA ALA A 179 5.32 -10.58 -20.74
C ALA A 179 4.64 -10.52 -19.36
N ALA A 180 4.74 -9.39 -18.65
CA ALA A 180 4.04 -9.19 -17.37
C ALA A 180 2.52 -9.20 -17.56
N LEU A 181 2.01 -8.58 -18.62
CA LEU A 181 0.58 -8.54 -18.95
C LEU A 181 0.05 -9.91 -19.39
N GLU A 182 0.88 -10.83 -19.86
CA GLU A 182 0.46 -12.20 -20.18
C GLU A 182 0.33 -13.09 -18.94
N GLN A 183 0.89 -12.70 -17.80
CA GLN A 183 0.84 -13.53 -16.59
C GLN A 183 -0.59 -13.69 -16.07
N PRO A 184 -0.99 -14.93 -15.71
CA PRO A 184 -2.25 -15.16 -15.04
C PRO A 184 -2.21 -14.51 -13.65
N ILE A 185 -3.31 -13.86 -13.28
CA ILE A 185 -3.45 -13.29 -11.94
C ILE A 185 -3.97 -14.38 -11.02
N HIS A 186 -3.15 -14.76 -10.04
CA HIS A 186 -3.56 -15.62 -8.94
C HIS A 186 -3.38 -14.88 -7.61
N LEU A 187 -4.45 -14.79 -6.82
CA LEU A 187 -4.43 -14.14 -5.51
C LEU A 187 -4.42 -15.22 -4.43
N GLN A 188 -3.38 -15.24 -3.59
CA GLN A 188 -3.35 -16.10 -2.41
C GLN A 188 -3.93 -15.33 -1.23
N LEU A 189 -5.18 -15.65 -0.89
CA LEU A 189 -5.96 -14.91 0.12
C LEU A 189 -6.47 -15.81 1.25
N PRO A 190 -5.60 -16.62 1.90
CA PRO A 190 -6.05 -17.68 2.80
C PRO A 190 -6.78 -17.18 4.06
N SER A 191 -6.53 -15.94 4.46
CA SER A 191 -7.08 -15.34 5.69
C SER A 191 -8.01 -14.13 5.44
N LEU A 192 -8.21 -13.74 4.19
CA LEU A 192 -8.86 -12.45 3.87
C LEU A 192 -10.38 -12.53 4.05
N LYS A 193 -10.88 -11.87 5.09
CA LYS A 193 -12.32 -11.85 5.45
C LYS A 193 -13.02 -10.61 4.92
N PHE A 194 -12.31 -9.49 4.83
CA PHE A 194 -12.91 -8.19 4.58
C PHE A 194 -12.16 -7.41 3.49
N VAL A 195 -12.91 -6.89 2.53
CA VAL A 195 -12.41 -5.93 1.54
C VAL A 195 -13.25 -4.67 1.54
N LYS A 196 -12.59 -3.51 1.49
CA LYS A 196 -13.24 -2.22 1.27
C LYS A 196 -12.59 -1.52 0.09
N ILE A 197 -13.40 -1.16 -0.90
CA ILE A 197 -12.99 -0.38 -2.06
C ILE A 197 -13.62 1.00 -1.93
N LYS A 198 -12.80 2.04 -1.84
CA LYS A 198 -13.27 3.43 -1.88
C LYS A 198 -13.18 3.99 -3.30
N ASP A 199 -13.97 5.04 -3.55
CA ASP A 199 -14.04 5.72 -4.86
C ASP A 199 -14.41 4.77 -6.02
N PHE A 200 -15.31 3.81 -5.76
CA PHE A 200 -15.73 2.78 -6.70
C PHE A 200 -16.55 3.34 -7.86
N LYS A 201 -15.96 3.33 -9.06
CA LYS A 201 -16.51 3.96 -10.28
C LYS A 201 -17.22 2.99 -11.22
N GLN A 202 -17.22 1.70 -10.90
CA GLN A 202 -17.77 0.63 -11.73
C GLN A 202 -17.03 0.49 -13.07
N THR A 203 -15.71 0.67 -13.08
CA THR A 203 -14.91 0.42 -14.29
C THR A 203 -14.74 -1.08 -14.53
N MET A 204 -14.38 -1.45 -15.77
CA MET A 204 -14.12 -2.85 -16.12
C MET A 204 -12.97 -3.44 -15.28
N GLU A 205 -11.91 -2.65 -15.02
CA GLU A 205 -10.76 -3.09 -14.22
C GLU A 205 -11.13 -3.32 -12.76
N GLU A 206 -12.00 -2.48 -12.19
CA GLU A 206 -12.53 -2.69 -10.83
C GLU A 206 -13.38 -3.95 -10.76
N ALA A 207 -14.24 -4.17 -11.77
CA ALA A 207 -15.07 -5.37 -11.86
C ALA A 207 -14.21 -6.64 -11.97
N ILE A 208 -13.18 -6.63 -12.82
CA ILE A 208 -12.20 -7.72 -12.96
C ILE A 208 -11.51 -8.00 -11.61
N PHE A 209 -11.07 -6.97 -10.91
CA PHE A 209 -10.43 -7.15 -9.60
C PHE A 209 -11.37 -7.77 -8.57
N ILE A 210 -12.63 -7.31 -8.52
CA ILE A 210 -13.66 -7.88 -7.65
C ILE A 210 -13.89 -9.36 -7.99
N SER A 211 -13.93 -9.72 -9.29
CA SER A 211 -14.05 -11.12 -9.70
C SER A 211 -12.89 -11.98 -9.19
N TYR A 212 -11.64 -11.49 -9.23
CA TYR A 212 -10.51 -12.21 -8.64
C TYR A 212 -10.63 -12.39 -7.14
N LEU A 213 -11.11 -11.37 -6.40
CA LEU A 213 -11.36 -11.48 -4.96
C LEU A 213 -12.44 -12.51 -4.65
N ILE A 214 -13.53 -12.52 -5.42
CA ILE A 214 -14.64 -13.46 -5.25
C ILE A 214 -14.17 -14.89 -5.54
N LEU A 215 -13.38 -15.07 -6.60
CA LEU A 215 -12.89 -16.38 -7.03
C LEU A 215 -11.88 -16.98 -6.04
N HIS A 216 -10.90 -16.19 -5.60
CA HIS A 216 -9.78 -16.68 -4.80
C HIS A 216 -9.94 -16.49 -3.28
N GLY A 217 -10.93 -15.71 -2.82
CA GLY A 217 -11.13 -15.40 -1.41
C GLY A 217 -12.07 -16.38 -0.70
N ASP A 218 -11.62 -17.59 -0.40
CA ASP A 218 -12.48 -18.65 0.18
C ASP A 218 -13.12 -18.32 1.53
N VAL A 219 -12.42 -17.54 2.35
CA VAL A 219 -12.89 -17.10 3.67
C VAL A 219 -13.48 -15.70 3.64
N LEU A 220 -13.70 -15.12 2.44
CA LEU A 220 -14.19 -13.77 2.28
C LEU A 220 -15.64 -13.64 2.77
N GLU A 221 -15.84 -12.79 3.77
CA GLU A 221 -17.13 -12.59 4.42
C GLU A 221 -17.87 -11.38 3.85
N LYS A 222 -17.11 -10.36 3.42
CA LYS A 222 -17.68 -9.06 3.06
C LYS A 222 -16.79 -8.26 2.10
N ILE A 223 -17.43 -7.69 1.07
CA ILE A 223 -16.87 -6.62 0.24
C ILE A 223 -17.74 -5.37 0.41
N ILE A 224 -17.13 -4.22 0.72
CA ILE A 224 -17.79 -2.92 0.73
C ILE A 224 -17.28 -2.10 -0.45
N LEU A 225 -18.19 -1.65 -1.30
CA LEU A 225 -17.91 -0.76 -2.41
C LEU A 225 -18.46 0.62 -2.03
N VAL A 226 -17.60 1.62 -1.88
CA VAL A 226 -18.01 2.99 -1.53
C VAL A 226 -17.89 3.85 -2.77
N HIS A 227 -19.00 4.41 -3.23
CA HIS A 227 -19.03 5.27 -4.41
C HIS A 227 -18.40 6.64 -4.14
N PRO A 228 -17.92 7.33 -5.19
CA PRO A 228 -17.47 8.71 -5.09
C PRO A 228 -18.57 9.61 -4.50
N LEU A 229 -18.15 10.64 -3.76
CA LEU A 229 -19.09 11.69 -3.35
C LEU A 229 -19.52 12.47 -4.59
N VAL A 230 -20.83 12.59 -4.78
CA VAL A 230 -21.43 13.43 -5.83
C VAL A 230 -21.64 14.82 -5.24
N GLU A 231 -21.25 15.88 -5.97
CA GLU A 231 -21.49 17.25 -5.53
C GLU A 231 -22.97 17.45 -5.13
N GLY A 232 -23.19 17.97 -3.93
CA GLY A 232 -24.53 18.18 -3.35
C GLY A 232 -25.07 17.02 -2.50
N ASN A 233 -24.38 15.88 -2.41
CA ASN A 233 -24.78 14.76 -1.55
C ASN A 233 -23.71 14.44 -0.50
N PHE A 234 -24.02 14.66 0.78
CA PHE A 234 -23.07 14.46 1.89
C PHE A 234 -22.95 13.01 2.37
N ALA A 235 -23.81 12.11 1.89
CA ALA A 235 -23.77 10.70 2.26
C ALA A 235 -23.11 9.87 1.14
N ALA A 236 -21.94 9.29 1.44
CA ALA A 236 -21.33 8.31 0.55
C ALA A 236 -22.24 7.08 0.43
N GLN A 237 -22.69 6.79 -0.79
CA GLN A 237 -23.44 5.56 -1.07
C GLN A 237 -22.47 4.37 -1.03
N SER A 238 -22.91 3.28 -0.41
CA SER A 238 -22.12 2.05 -0.38
C SER A 238 -22.96 0.82 -0.72
N VAL A 239 -22.35 -0.07 -1.49
CA VAL A 239 -22.88 -1.41 -1.79
C VAL A 239 -22.11 -2.41 -0.94
N VAL A 240 -22.84 -3.29 -0.25
CA VAL A 240 -22.25 -4.31 0.61
C VAL A 240 -22.57 -5.69 0.07
N LEU A 241 -21.55 -6.38 -0.44
CA LEU A 241 -21.64 -7.80 -0.79
C LEU A 241 -21.30 -8.62 0.45
N ARG A 242 -22.27 -9.38 0.94
CA ARG A 242 -22.07 -10.32 2.06
C ARG A 242 -21.77 -11.72 1.52
N ARG A 243 -21.17 -12.57 2.36
CA ARG A 243 -20.79 -13.95 2.06
C ARG A 243 -21.77 -14.74 1.20
N ARG A 244 -23.07 -14.70 1.52
CA ARG A 244 -24.10 -15.40 0.71
C ARG A 244 -24.11 -14.95 -0.76
N ARG A 245 -24.03 -13.63 -1.00
CA ARG A 245 -24.00 -13.07 -2.36
C ARG A 245 -22.66 -13.35 -3.03
N ILE A 246 -21.56 -13.31 -2.29
CA ILE A 246 -20.22 -13.66 -2.79
C ILE A 246 -20.20 -15.10 -3.30
N ASN A 247 -20.73 -16.06 -2.52
CA ASN A 247 -20.78 -17.47 -2.92
C ASN A 247 -21.66 -17.69 -4.16
N GLN A 248 -22.82 -17.03 -4.24
CA GLN A 248 -23.67 -17.07 -5.44
C GLN A 248 -22.94 -16.56 -6.68
N LEU A 249 -22.21 -15.44 -6.55
CA LEU A 249 -21.45 -14.87 -7.65
C LEU A 249 -20.32 -15.81 -8.09
N ARG A 250 -19.64 -16.46 -7.13
CA ARG A 250 -18.60 -17.46 -7.40
C ARG A 250 -19.11 -18.63 -8.23
N GLU A 251 -20.28 -19.18 -7.88
CA GLU A 251 -20.90 -20.28 -8.63
C GLU A 251 -21.36 -19.86 -10.05
N SER A 252 -21.68 -18.57 -10.24
CA SER A 252 -22.13 -18.02 -11.52
C SER A 252 -21.01 -17.48 -12.41
N CYS A 253 -19.76 -17.48 -11.95
CA CYS A 253 -18.61 -17.00 -12.72
C CYS A 253 -17.98 -18.17 -13.50
N PRO A 254 -18.25 -18.32 -14.81
CA PRO A 254 -17.40 -19.13 -15.66
C PRO A 254 -16.07 -18.38 -15.85
N ILE A 255 -14.95 -19.05 -15.64
CA ILE A 255 -13.65 -18.62 -16.14
C ILE A 255 -13.15 -19.73 -17.06
#